data_AF-A0A388PW76-F1
#
_entry.id   AF-A0A388PW76-F1
#
_cell.length_a   1.000
_cell.length_b   1.000
_cell.length_c   1.000
_cell.angle_alpha   90.00
_cell.angle_beta   90.00
_cell.angle_gamma   90.00
#
_symmetry.space_group_name_H-M   'P 1'
#
loop_
_entity.id
_entity.type
_entity.pdbx_description
1 polymer ?
#
loop_
_entity_poly.entity_id
_entity_poly.type
_entity_poly.pdbx_seq_one_letter_code
_entity_poly.pdbx_strand_id
1 'polypeptide(L)'
;MQFTEDCIRDAAMIAFGKTTIEYQGREINFTDPFERLTIVNAIKKYAPQYSDVQLNNEKFLRAELLKYDHKAFDHSGLGALQLALFEGTAESQLWNPTYIIDYPVEVSPLARASDKNKDITERFELFIAGREIANGFSELNDAEDQAQRFHNQAKAKEAGDHEAMFYDADFIRALEYGMPPTGGCGIGIDRLVMLLTNSPSIRDVILFPHMRTEAN
;
A
#
# COMPACT_ATOMS: atom_id res chain seq x y z
N MET A 1 -3.71 5.09 -11.16
CA MET A 1 -4.75 5.83 -10.40
C MET A 1 -6.03 6.03 -11.19
N GLN A 2 -6.12 6.92 -12.20
CA GLN A 2 -7.40 7.17 -12.90
C GLN A 2 -8.04 5.90 -13.44
N PHE A 3 -7.26 5.07 -14.14
CA PHE A 3 -7.72 3.77 -14.63
C PHE A 3 -8.33 2.87 -13.53
N THR A 4 -7.66 2.80 -12.37
CA THR A 4 -8.11 2.00 -11.22
C THR A 4 -9.42 2.54 -10.64
N GLU A 5 -9.55 3.87 -10.54
CA GLU A 5 -10.76 4.55 -10.09
C GLU A 5 -11.94 4.25 -11.02
N ASP A 6 -11.74 4.41 -12.33
CA ASP A 6 -12.77 4.17 -13.34
C ASP A 6 -13.17 2.69 -13.36
N CYS A 7 -12.21 1.77 -13.28
CA CYS A 7 -12.47 0.34 -13.24
C CYS A 7 -13.35 -0.07 -12.05
N ILE A 8 -13.05 0.44 -10.85
CA ILE A 8 -13.83 0.14 -9.63
C ILE A 8 -15.22 0.77 -9.70
N ARG A 9 -15.31 2.03 -10.14
CA ARG A 9 -16.58 2.75 -10.30
C ARG A 9 -17.50 2.06 -11.30
N ASP A 10 -16.95 1.67 -12.46
CA ASP A 10 -17.69 0.98 -13.52
C ASP A 10 -18.14 -0.40 -13.05
N ALA A 11 -17.31 -1.14 -12.30
CA ALA A 11 -17.70 -2.42 -11.72
C ALA A 11 -18.91 -2.28 -10.77
N ALA A 12 -18.91 -1.27 -9.90
CA ALA A 12 -20.06 -0.99 -9.03
C ALA A 12 -21.31 -0.62 -9.83
N MET A 13 -21.16 0.23 -10.85
CA MET A 13 -22.26 0.67 -11.70
C MET A 13 -22.87 -0.49 -12.51
N ILE A 14 -22.03 -1.34 -13.11
CA ILE A 14 -22.49 -2.50 -13.90
C ILE A 14 -23.18 -3.54 -13.01
N ALA A 15 -22.62 -3.83 -11.83
CA ALA A 15 -23.14 -4.87 -10.95
C ALA A 15 -24.42 -4.44 -10.20
N PHE A 16 -24.53 -3.18 -9.80
CA PHE A 16 -25.60 -2.71 -8.89
C PHE A 16 -26.42 -1.54 -9.42
N GLY A 17 -26.06 -0.95 -10.57
CA GLY A 17 -26.73 0.21 -11.15
C GLY A 17 -26.51 1.51 -10.37
N LYS A 18 -25.52 1.55 -9.47
CA LYS A 18 -25.21 2.69 -8.61
C LYS A 18 -23.73 2.78 -8.28
N THR A 19 -23.24 3.99 -8.03
CA THR A 19 -21.86 4.30 -7.63
C THR A 19 -21.70 4.48 -6.12
N THR A 20 -22.74 4.21 -5.34
CA THR A 20 -22.70 4.14 -3.88
C THR A 20 -23.09 2.74 -3.42
N ILE A 21 -22.36 2.19 -2.46
CA ILE A 21 -22.66 0.87 -1.90
C ILE A 21 -22.76 0.95 -0.38
N GLU A 22 -23.45 0.00 0.23
CA GLU A 22 -23.45 -0.15 1.69
C GLU A 22 -22.49 -1.28 2.06
N TYR A 23 -21.58 -1.00 2.98
CA TYR A 23 -20.66 -1.99 3.52
C TYR A 23 -20.66 -1.90 5.05
N GLN A 24 -21.06 -2.99 5.70
CA GLN A 24 -21.08 -3.11 7.17
C GLN A 24 -21.87 -1.97 7.86
N GLY A 25 -23.00 -1.58 7.27
CA GLY A 25 -23.91 -0.57 7.83
C GLY A 25 -23.49 0.88 7.59
N ARG A 26 -22.47 1.13 6.76
CA ARG A 26 -22.05 2.48 6.37
C ARG A 26 -21.87 2.58 4.86
N GLU A 27 -22.22 3.72 4.29
CA GLU A 27 -22.15 3.97 2.85
C GLU A 27 -20.71 4.24 2.39
N ILE A 28 -20.31 3.66 1.25
CA ILE A 28 -19.08 3.97 0.53
C ILE A 28 -19.47 4.68 -0.78
N ASN A 29 -18.83 5.81 -1.04
CA ASN A 29 -19.09 6.62 -2.24
C ASN A 29 -17.97 6.47 -3.27
N PHE A 30 -18.28 5.89 -4.44
CA PHE A 30 -17.38 5.83 -5.60
C PHE A 30 -17.67 6.92 -6.64
N THR A 31 -18.67 7.77 -6.42
CA THR A 31 -19.09 8.81 -7.37
C THR A 31 -18.05 9.90 -7.51
N ASP A 32 -17.53 10.36 -6.37
CA ASP A 32 -16.55 11.45 -6.33
C ASP A 32 -15.17 10.96 -6.77
N PRO A 33 -14.28 11.88 -7.23
CA PRO A 33 -12.87 11.56 -7.41
C PRO A 33 -12.26 11.03 -6.11
N PHE A 34 -11.45 9.99 -6.19
CA PHE A 34 -10.87 9.38 -4.99
C PHE A 34 -9.88 10.36 -4.35
N GLU A 35 -9.94 10.49 -3.03
CA GLU A 35 -9.08 11.40 -2.29
C GLU A 35 -7.61 10.99 -2.45
N ARG A 36 -6.67 11.95 -2.40
CA ARG A 36 -5.23 11.67 -2.49
C ARG A 36 -4.52 12.31 -1.31
N LEU A 37 -3.85 11.51 -0.50
CA LEU A 37 -3.10 11.95 0.67
C LEU A 37 -1.69 11.33 0.64
N THR A 38 -0.69 12.04 1.15
CA THR A 38 0.57 11.41 1.52
C THR A 38 0.41 10.71 2.87
N ILE A 39 1.32 9.79 3.23
CA ILE A 39 1.35 9.13 4.54
C ILE A 39 1.26 10.17 5.68
N VAL A 40 2.10 11.20 5.64
CA VAL A 40 2.13 12.27 6.66
C VAL A 40 0.81 13.05 6.69
N ASN A 41 0.22 13.38 5.54
CA ASN A 41 -1.05 14.09 5.49
C ASN A 41 -2.21 13.25 6.02
N ALA A 42 -2.20 11.94 5.76
CA ALA A 42 -3.19 11.01 6.31
C ALA A 42 -3.06 10.93 7.84
N ILE A 43 -1.84 10.79 8.38
CA ILE A 43 -1.62 10.81 9.83
C ILE A 43 -2.12 12.13 10.42
N LYS A 44 -1.80 13.28 9.84
CA LYS A 44 -2.28 14.58 10.36
C LYS A 44 -3.80 14.72 10.33
N LYS A 45 -4.46 14.13 9.34
CA LYS A 45 -5.92 14.17 9.21
C LYS A 45 -6.61 13.34 10.28
N TYR A 46 -6.09 12.14 10.59
CA TYR A 46 -6.74 11.19 11.49
C TYR A 46 -6.13 11.11 12.90
N ALA A 47 -4.94 11.66 13.09
CA ALA A 47 -4.23 11.81 14.35
C ALA A 47 -3.65 13.24 14.48
N PRO A 48 -4.52 14.26 14.59
CA PRO A 48 -4.14 15.68 14.55
C PRO A 48 -3.28 16.12 15.75
N GLN A 49 -3.10 15.28 16.76
CA GLN A 49 -2.17 15.50 17.86
C GLN A 49 -0.70 15.51 17.43
N TYR A 50 -0.37 14.92 16.28
CA TYR A 50 0.99 14.88 15.76
C TYR A 50 1.29 16.06 14.83
N SER A 51 2.38 16.77 15.14
CA SER A 51 2.89 17.87 14.32
C SER A 51 3.84 17.38 13.21
N ASP A 52 4.05 18.20 12.17
CA ASP A 52 5.03 17.89 11.12
C ASP A 52 6.45 17.67 11.67
N VAL A 53 6.84 18.43 12.71
CA VAL A 53 8.15 18.29 13.35
C VAL A 53 8.30 16.91 14.00
N GLN A 54 7.24 16.40 14.63
CA GLN A 54 7.22 15.07 15.22
C GLN A 54 7.26 13.97 14.16
N LEU A 55 6.46 14.13 13.09
CA LEU A 55 6.38 13.15 12.01
C LEU A 55 7.66 13.08 11.16
N ASN A 56 8.54 14.08 11.24
CA ASN A 56 9.86 14.08 10.60
C ASN A 56 11.01 13.81 11.59
N ASN A 57 10.72 13.22 12.75
CA ASN A 57 11.72 12.91 13.77
C ASN A 57 11.71 11.41 14.11
N GLU A 58 12.73 10.68 13.65
CA GLU A 58 12.85 9.23 13.85
C GLU A 58 12.82 8.82 15.33
N LYS A 59 13.46 9.58 16.23
CA LYS A 59 13.46 9.26 17.67
C LYS A 59 12.07 9.36 18.26
N PHE A 60 11.30 10.36 17.82
CA PHE A 60 9.90 10.49 18.22
C PHE A 60 9.08 9.31 17.69
N LEU A 61 9.16 9.02 16.39
CA LEU A 61 8.37 7.94 15.78
C LEU A 61 8.64 6.58 16.44
N ARG A 62 9.92 6.25 16.68
CA ARG A 62 10.30 5.00 17.37
C ARG A 62 9.71 4.89 18.77
N ALA A 63 9.72 5.98 19.53
CA ALA A 63 9.11 6.00 20.86
C ALA A 63 7.57 5.91 20.79
N GLU A 64 6.96 6.53 19.78
CA GLU A 64 5.52 6.56 19.60
C GLU A 64 4.95 5.20 19.15
N LEU A 65 5.67 4.48 18.27
CA LEU A 65 5.29 3.15 17.77
C LEU A 65 5.16 2.09 18.87
N LEU A 66 5.89 2.26 19.99
CA LEU A 66 5.75 1.37 21.16
C LEU A 66 4.32 1.35 21.73
N LYS A 67 3.51 2.38 21.45
CA LYS A 67 2.09 2.44 21.88
C LYS A 67 1.17 1.55 21.04
N TYR A 68 1.61 1.18 19.84
CA TYR A 68 0.83 0.41 18.85
C TYR A 68 1.25 -1.06 18.80
N ASP A 69 2.00 -1.53 19.81
CA ASP A 69 2.64 -2.86 19.85
C ASP A 69 3.50 -3.17 18.61
N HIS A 70 3.97 -2.12 17.95
CA HIS A 70 4.79 -2.22 16.75
C HIS A 70 6.24 -1.93 17.11
N LYS A 71 7.10 -2.94 16.99
CA LYS A 71 8.55 -2.76 17.11
C LYS A 71 9.14 -2.62 15.72
N ALA A 72 9.40 -1.38 15.33
CA ALA A 72 10.18 -1.11 14.12
C ALA A 72 11.56 -1.78 14.22
N PHE A 73 12.08 -2.27 13.10
CA PHE A 73 13.42 -2.81 13.06
C PHE A 73 14.45 -1.74 13.44
N ASP A 74 15.56 -2.15 14.04
CA ASP A 74 16.63 -1.22 14.43
C ASP A 74 17.16 -0.44 13.21
N HIS A 75 17.12 -1.04 12.02
CA HIS A 75 17.58 -0.45 10.76
C HIS A 75 16.50 0.31 9.97
N SER A 76 15.26 0.43 10.47
CA SER A 76 14.20 1.19 9.78
C SER A 76 14.52 2.68 9.70
N GLY A 77 14.47 3.24 8.50
CA GLY A 77 14.60 4.67 8.25
C GLY A 77 13.31 5.44 8.55
N LEU A 78 13.38 6.77 8.42
CA LEU A 78 12.24 7.67 8.63
C LEU A 78 10.97 7.25 7.89
N GLY A 79 11.10 6.83 6.63
CA GLY A 79 9.97 6.47 5.78
C GLY A 79 9.22 5.24 6.30
N ALA A 80 9.95 4.17 6.63
CA ALA A 80 9.37 2.97 7.23
C ALA A 80 8.67 3.27 8.57
N LEU A 81 9.26 4.15 9.39
CA LEU A 81 8.67 4.57 10.67
C LEU A 81 7.38 5.38 10.48
N GLN A 82 7.32 6.25 9.46
CA GLN A 82 6.12 7.01 9.12
C GLN A 82 5.01 6.07 8.62
N LEU A 83 5.34 5.09 7.78
CA LEU A 83 4.39 4.08 7.29
C LEU A 83 3.80 3.27 8.45
N ALA A 84 4.64 2.75 9.34
CA ALA A 84 4.18 2.00 10.52
C ALA A 84 3.25 2.84 11.42
N LEU A 85 3.51 4.15 11.56
CA LEU A 85 2.63 5.01 12.35
C LEU A 85 1.30 5.26 11.61
N PHE A 86 1.33 5.37 10.29
CA PHE A 86 0.12 5.47 9.47
C PHE A 86 -0.79 4.24 9.62
N GLU A 87 -0.22 3.03 9.58
CA GLU A 87 -0.97 1.77 9.80
C GLU A 87 -1.66 1.77 11.18
N GLY A 88 -0.93 2.22 12.22
CA GLY A 88 -1.46 2.30 13.58
C GLY A 88 -2.49 3.42 13.83
N THR A 89 -2.58 4.44 12.98
CA THR A 89 -3.36 5.67 13.30
C THR A 89 -4.42 6.06 12.27
N ALA A 90 -4.13 5.89 10.98
CA ALA A 90 -4.91 6.49 9.90
C ALA A 90 -5.52 5.43 8.97
N GLU A 91 -4.84 4.30 8.73
CA GLU A 91 -5.29 3.28 7.77
C GLU A 91 -6.75 2.86 7.98
N SER A 92 -7.08 2.42 9.20
CA SER A 92 -8.44 1.95 9.55
C SER A 92 -9.53 3.02 9.43
N GLN A 93 -9.16 4.30 9.36
CA GLN A 93 -10.08 5.43 9.27
C GLN A 93 -10.39 5.84 7.82
N LEU A 94 -9.67 5.29 6.84
CA LEU A 94 -9.86 5.54 5.40
C LEU A 94 -11.11 4.84 4.87
N TRP A 95 -12.27 5.44 5.17
CA TRP A 95 -13.55 4.82 4.85
C TRP A 95 -13.93 4.93 3.37
N ASN A 96 -13.96 6.16 2.85
CA ASN A 96 -14.18 6.38 1.42
C ASN A 96 -12.89 6.08 0.65
N PRO A 97 -12.98 5.88 -0.68
CA PRO A 97 -11.81 5.59 -1.49
C PRO A 97 -10.75 6.70 -1.39
N THR A 98 -9.58 6.32 -0.89
CA THR A 98 -8.45 7.23 -0.70
C THR A 98 -7.18 6.57 -1.21
N TYR A 99 -6.50 7.24 -2.14
CA TYR A 99 -5.13 6.94 -2.50
C TYR A 99 -4.19 7.53 -1.46
N ILE A 100 -3.35 6.67 -0.88
CA ILE A 100 -2.11 7.08 -0.21
C ILE A 100 -1.02 7.09 -1.28
N ILE A 101 -0.25 8.17 -1.37
CA ILE A 101 0.73 8.38 -2.45
C ILE A 101 2.11 8.75 -1.89
N ASP A 102 3.11 8.74 -2.77
CA ASP A 102 4.48 9.20 -2.51
C ASP A 102 5.18 8.37 -1.43
N TYR A 103 5.12 7.04 -1.57
CA TYR A 103 5.72 6.12 -0.61
C TYR A 103 7.25 6.24 -0.59
N PRO A 104 7.90 6.10 0.57
CA PRO A 104 9.36 6.10 0.68
C PRO A 104 10.02 5.02 -0.20
N VAL A 105 11.21 5.32 -0.73
CA VAL A 105 12.00 4.35 -1.52
C VAL A 105 12.35 3.10 -0.72
N GLU A 106 12.64 3.26 0.57
CA GLU A 106 13.01 2.17 1.48
C GLU A 106 12.00 1.01 1.47
N VAL A 107 10.69 1.34 1.41
CA VAL A 107 9.59 0.37 1.45
C VAL A 107 9.03 0.05 0.07
N SER A 108 9.70 0.50 -1.00
CA SER A 108 9.20 0.44 -2.38
C SER A 108 10.29 -0.04 -3.35
N PRO A 109 10.76 -1.30 -3.22
CA PRO A 109 11.95 -1.79 -3.91
C PRO A 109 11.82 -1.90 -5.43
N LEU A 110 10.59 -1.90 -5.96
CA LEU A 110 10.28 -2.04 -7.40
C LEU A 110 9.72 -0.75 -8.02
N ALA A 111 9.43 0.27 -7.20
CA ALA A 111 8.81 1.49 -7.67
C ALA A 111 9.85 2.52 -8.08
N ARG A 112 9.62 3.19 -9.21
CA ARG A 112 10.47 4.27 -9.71
C ARG A 112 10.56 5.40 -8.70
N ALA A 113 11.77 5.87 -8.42
CA ALA A 113 12.01 7.04 -7.57
C ALA A 113 11.54 8.32 -8.27
N SER A 114 10.97 9.26 -7.52
CA SER A 114 10.54 10.55 -8.09
C SER A 114 11.72 11.36 -8.63
N ASP A 115 11.47 12.13 -9.68
CA ASP A 115 12.48 13.04 -10.25
C ASP A 115 12.75 14.24 -9.36
N LYS A 116 11.75 14.67 -8.58
CA LYS A 116 11.83 15.87 -7.73
C LYS A 116 12.36 15.57 -6.34
N ASN A 117 12.06 14.39 -5.81
CA ASN A 117 12.49 13.96 -4.49
C ASN A 117 12.89 12.49 -4.56
N LYS A 118 14.20 12.22 -4.49
CA LYS A 118 14.75 10.86 -4.61
C LYS A 118 14.51 9.99 -3.39
N ASP A 119 13.96 10.53 -2.30
CA ASP A 119 13.62 9.77 -1.08
C ASP A 119 12.23 9.10 -1.18
N ILE A 120 11.42 9.48 -2.18
CA ILE A 120 10.08 8.90 -2.43
C ILE A 120 10.01 8.22 -3.79
N THR A 121 9.02 7.36 -3.94
CA THR A 121 8.65 6.69 -5.18
C THR A 121 7.30 7.15 -5.68
N GLU A 122 7.10 7.06 -6.98
CA GLU A 122 5.82 7.34 -7.64
C GLU A 122 4.86 6.14 -7.46
N ARG A 123 4.62 5.78 -6.20
CA ARG A 123 3.76 4.68 -5.77
C ARG A 123 2.51 5.19 -5.09
N PHE A 124 1.43 4.43 -5.23
CA PHE A 124 0.19 4.60 -4.50
C PHE A 124 -0.34 3.28 -3.96
N GLU A 125 -1.10 3.36 -2.88
CA GLU A 125 -2.02 2.32 -2.44
C GLU A 125 -3.42 2.93 -2.33
N LEU A 126 -4.44 2.16 -2.68
CA LEU A 126 -5.84 2.55 -2.57
C LEU A 126 -6.45 1.87 -1.35
N PHE A 127 -6.97 2.66 -0.43
CA PHE A 127 -7.69 2.17 0.73
C PHE A 127 -9.18 2.48 0.62
N ILE A 128 -10.02 1.52 0.99
CA ILE A 128 -11.47 1.65 1.04
C ILE A 128 -11.97 0.86 2.26
N ALA A 129 -12.85 1.44 3.06
CA ALA A 129 -13.35 0.86 4.31
C ALA A 129 -12.23 0.40 5.26
N GLY A 130 -11.13 1.15 5.30
CA GLY A 130 -9.97 0.90 6.17
C GLY A 130 -9.15 -0.31 5.76
N ARG A 131 -9.19 -0.72 4.49
CA ARG A 131 -8.45 -1.85 3.95
C ARG A 131 -7.81 -1.48 2.62
N GLU A 132 -6.59 -1.96 2.39
CA GLU A 132 -5.93 -1.83 1.09
C GLU A 132 -6.67 -2.67 0.02
N ILE A 133 -7.00 -2.05 -1.10
CA ILE A 133 -7.73 -2.64 -2.23
C ILE A 133 -6.88 -2.73 -3.49
N ALA A 134 -5.94 -1.80 -3.68
CA ALA A 134 -5.02 -1.83 -4.80
C ALA A 134 -3.68 -1.21 -4.45
N ASN A 135 -2.63 -1.64 -5.12
CA ASN A 135 -1.29 -1.07 -5.06
C ASN A 135 -0.82 -0.83 -6.51
N GLY A 136 -0.09 0.24 -6.74
CA GLY A 136 0.44 0.54 -8.07
C GLY A 136 1.50 1.62 -8.05
N PHE A 137 2.32 1.65 -9.09
CA PHE A 137 3.46 2.54 -9.18
C PHE A 137 3.91 2.76 -10.61
N SER A 138 4.64 3.85 -10.84
CA SER A 138 5.54 3.93 -11.99
C SER A 138 6.61 2.84 -11.83
N GLU A 139 6.75 1.97 -12.82
CA GLU A 139 7.66 0.82 -12.78
C GLU A 139 9.13 1.29 -12.82
N LEU A 140 9.97 0.69 -11.96
CA LEU A 140 11.41 0.90 -12.04
C LEU A 140 11.97 0.15 -13.25
N ASN A 141 12.34 0.90 -14.28
CA ASN A 141 12.93 0.35 -15.51
C ASN A 141 14.44 0.59 -15.64
N ASP A 142 15.08 1.15 -14.63
CA ASP A 142 16.53 1.28 -14.54
C ASP A 142 17.12 -0.01 -13.94
N ALA A 143 17.83 -0.78 -14.78
CA ALA A 143 18.39 -2.08 -14.40
C ALA A 143 19.46 -1.96 -13.30
N GLU A 144 20.26 -0.89 -13.31
CA GLU A 144 21.33 -0.68 -12.33
C GLU A 144 20.74 -0.34 -10.96
N ASP A 145 19.75 0.56 -10.91
CA ASP A 145 19.01 0.87 -9.68
C ASP A 145 18.30 -0.37 -9.15
N GLN A 146 17.59 -1.12 -10.01
CA GLN A 146 16.87 -2.32 -9.59
C GLN A 146 17.81 -3.38 -9.02
N ALA A 147 18.98 -3.59 -9.63
CA ALA A 147 19.99 -4.52 -9.11
C ALA A 147 20.50 -4.08 -7.72
N GLN A 148 20.76 -2.78 -7.54
CA GLN A 148 21.19 -2.24 -6.26
C GLN A 148 20.12 -2.40 -5.16
N ARG A 149 18.83 -2.22 -5.50
CA ARG A 149 17.72 -2.44 -4.58
C ARG A 149 17.56 -3.91 -4.21
N PHE A 150 17.73 -4.83 -5.15
CA PHE A 150 17.75 -6.27 -4.84
C PHE A 150 18.91 -6.66 -3.94
N HIS A 151 20.11 -6.08 -4.12
CA HIS A 151 21.21 -6.30 -3.18
C HIS A 151 20.90 -5.78 -1.78
N ASN A 152 20.19 -4.66 -1.66
CA ASN A 152 19.77 -4.13 -0.36
C ASN A 152 18.71 -5.01 0.30
N GLN A 153 17.75 -5.52 -0.47
CA GLN A 153 16.75 -6.50 0.01
C GLN A 153 17.40 -7.81 0.46
N ALA A 154 18.38 -8.33 -0.29
CA ALA A 154 19.14 -9.52 0.12
C ALA A 154 19.87 -9.32 1.46
N LYS A 155 20.45 -8.14 1.69
CA LYS A 155 21.06 -7.79 2.99
C LYS A 155 20.03 -7.68 4.11
N ALA A 156 18.86 -7.10 3.85
CA ALA A 156 17.77 -7.04 4.83
C ALA A 156 17.30 -8.44 5.24
N LYS A 157 17.25 -9.36 4.27
CA LYS A 157 16.95 -10.77 4.52
C LYS A 157 17.97 -11.46 5.42
N GLU A 158 19.26 -11.26 5.16
CA GLU A 158 20.33 -11.76 6.03
C GLU A 158 20.25 -11.17 7.44
N ALA A 159 19.71 -9.94 7.57
CA ALA A 159 19.46 -9.28 8.84
C ALA A 159 18.15 -9.71 9.55
N GLY A 160 17.40 -10.68 8.99
CA GLY A 160 16.23 -11.29 9.62
C GLY A 160 14.88 -10.85 9.06
N ASP A 161 14.85 -10.06 7.98
CA ASP A 161 13.60 -9.75 7.27
C ASP A 161 13.18 -10.94 6.38
N HIS A 162 12.21 -11.73 6.84
CA HIS A 162 11.73 -12.89 6.10
C HIS A 162 10.88 -12.55 4.87
N GLU A 163 10.40 -11.31 4.74
CA GLU A 163 9.56 -10.84 3.62
C GLU A 163 10.39 -10.17 2.53
N ALA A 164 11.68 -9.92 2.78
CA ALA A 164 12.58 -9.28 1.82
C ALA A 164 12.76 -10.10 0.52
N MET A 165 12.86 -9.37 -0.59
CA MET A 165 12.94 -9.94 -1.94
C MET A 165 14.27 -10.66 -2.21
N PHE A 166 14.22 -11.64 -3.12
CA PHE A 166 15.41 -12.31 -3.63
C PHE A 166 16.01 -11.53 -4.81
N TYR A 167 17.32 -11.65 -5.00
CA TYR A 167 17.96 -11.15 -6.22
C TYR A 167 17.59 -12.04 -7.41
N ASP A 168 16.93 -11.46 -8.41
CA ASP A 168 16.57 -12.14 -9.65
C ASP A 168 17.43 -11.63 -10.82
N ALA A 169 18.47 -12.40 -11.16
CA ALA A 169 19.39 -12.07 -12.23
C ALA A 169 18.73 -12.10 -13.63
N ASP A 170 17.69 -12.93 -13.83
CA ASP A 170 17.01 -13.01 -15.11
C ASP A 170 16.11 -11.78 -15.33
N PHE A 171 15.45 -11.31 -14.26
CA PHE A 171 14.69 -10.06 -14.28
C PHE A 171 15.58 -8.85 -14.58
N ILE A 172 16.76 -8.75 -13.95
CA ILE A 172 17.72 -7.67 -14.27
C ILE A 172 18.14 -7.73 -15.74
N ARG A 173 18.50 -8.92 -16.23
CA ARG A 173 18.84 -9.11 -17.65
C ARG A 173 17.70 -8.66 -18.57
N ALA A 174 16.45 -8.94 -18.22
CA ALA A 174 15.29 -8.50 -19.00
C ALA A 174 15.17 -6.96 -19.04
N LEU A 175 15.44 -6.27 -17.93
CA LEU A 175 15.46 -4.81 -17.88
C LEU A 175 16.59 -4.21 -18.75
N GLU A 176 17.76 -4.86 -18.81
CA GLU A 176 18.89 -4.44 -19.65
C GLU A 176 18.58 -4.48 -21.15
N TYR A 177 17.66 -5.34 -21.60
CA TYR A 177 17.15 -5.32 -22.98
C TYR A 177 16.30 -4.08 -23.28
N GLY A 178 15.79 -3.42 -22.25
CA GLY A 178 15.04 -2.17 -22.34
C GLY A 178 13.55 -2.36 -22.08
N MET A 179 13.11 -1.99 -20.88
CA MET A 179 11.69 -1.85 -20.54
C MET A 179 11.23 -0.39 -20.78
N PRO A 180 10.17 -0.16 -21.59
CA PRO A 180 9.58 1.18 -21.73
C PRO A 180 9.11 1.73 -20.38
N PRO A 181 9.00 3.06 -20.23
CA PRO A 181 8.30 3.65 -19.08
C PRO A 181 6.89 3.07 -18.96
N THR A 182 6.62 2.41 -17.84
CA THR A 182 5.41 1.62 -17.61
C THR A 182 4.79 1.98 -16.27
N GLY A 183 3.47 1.87 -16.15
CA GLY A 183 2.77 1.96 -14.87
C GLY A 183 2.05 0.66 -14.58
N GLY A 184 2.29 0.09 -13.40
CA GLY A 184 1.63 -1.13 -12.93
C GLY A 184 0.55 -0.85 -11.90
N CYS A 185 -0.41 -1.78 -11.82
CA CYS A 185 -1.42 -1.79 -10.77
C CYS A 185 -1.88 -3.22 -10.49
N GLY A 186 -1.86 -3.63 -9.23
CA GLY A 186 -2.53 -4.82 -8.73
C GLY A 186 -3.79 -4.43 -7.96
N ILE A 187 -4.89 -5.12 -8.23
CA ILE A 187 -6.17 -4.95 -7.50
C ILE A 187 -6.48 -6.27 -6.78
N GLY A 188 -6.73 -6.17 -5.47
CA GLY A 188 -7.17 -7.31 -4.66
C GLY A 188 -8.62 -7.67 -4.97
N ILE A 189 -8.82 -8.61 -5.90
CA ILE A 189 -10.16 -8.98 -6.39
C ILE A 189 -11.06 -9.49 -5.26
N ASP A 190 -10.56 -10.34 -4.35
CA ASP A 190 -11.37 -10.85 -3.24
C ASP A 190 -11.88 -9.71 -2.35
N ARG A 191 -11.02 -8.76 -1.99
CA ARG A 191 -11.40 -7.60 -1.18
C ARG A 191 -12.38 -6.68 -1.93
N LEU A 192 -12.20 -6.48 -3.23
CA LEU A 192 -13.15 -5.73 -4.06
C LEU A 192 -14.53 -6.41 -4.07
N VAL A 193 -14.57 -7.74 -4.26
CA VAL A 193 -15.82 -8.50 -4.21
C VAL A 193 -16.45 -8.43 -2.82
N MET A 194 -15.66 -8.49 -1.74
CA MET A 194 -16.17 -8.33 -0.37
C MET A 194 -16.90 -6.99 -0.19
N LEU A 195 -16.29 -5.90 -0.65
CA LEU A 195 -16.90 -4.57 -0.58
C LEU A 195 -18.22 -4.54 -1.36
N LEU A 196 -18.17 -4.93 -2.64
CA LEU A 196 -19.31 -4.91 -3.54
C LEU A 196 -20.48 -5.78 -3.07
N THR A 197 -20.19 -6.92 -2.43
CA THR A 197 -21.21 -7.88 -1.97
C THR A 197 -21.60 -7.70 -0.51
N ASN A 198 -21.05 -6.71 0.19
CA ASN A 198 -21.21 -6.52 1.63
C ASN A 198 -20.83 -7.77 2.47
N SER A 199 -19.79 -8.48 2.04
CA SER A 199 -19.30 -9.67 2.72
C SER A 199 -18.27 -9.31 3.80
N PRO A 200 -18.48 -9.68 5.07
CA PRO A 200 -17.57 -9.31 6.17
C PRO A 200 -16.28 -10.14 6.19
N SER A 201 -16.27 -11.31 5.56
CA SER A 201 -15.15 -12.25 5.56
C SER A 201 -14.72 -12.61 4.14
N ILE A 202 -13.40 -12.75 3.93
CA ILE A 202 -12.85 -13.25 2.66
C ILE A 202 -13.33 -14.66 2.33
N ARG A 203 -13.71 -15.44 3.35
CA ARG A 203 -14.25 -16.80 3.18
C ARG A 203 -15.62 -16.81 2.52
N ASP A 204 -16.36 -15.71 2.57
CA ASP A 204 -17.69 -15.61 2.00
C ASP A 204 -17.65 -15.34 0.48
N VAL A 205 -16.49 -14.91 -0.03
CA VAL A 205 -16.28 -14.60 -1.46
C VAL A 205 -15.40 -15.63 -2.18
N ILE A 206 -14.85 -16.61 -1.44
CA ILE A 206 -14.07 -17.71 -1.97
C ILE A 206 -14.89 -18.99 -1.87
N LEU A 207 -15.16 -19.67 -2.99
CA LEU A 207 -16.00 -20.88 -3.03
C LEU A 207 -15.46 -22.01 -2.14
N PHE A 208 -14.15 -22.17 -2.06
CA PHE A 208 -13.47 -23.21 -1.28
C PHE A 208 -12.30 -22.61 -0.49
N PRO A 209 -12.56 -21.94 0.65
CA PRO A 209 -11.50 -21.30 1.42
C PRO A 209 -10.62 -22.34 2.11
N HIS A 210 -9.36 -22.00 2.36
CA HIS A 210 -8.48 -22.88 3.14
C HIS A 210 -9.02 -23.03 4.56
N MET A 211 -9.26 -24.27 4.97
CA MET A 211 -9.77 -24.64 6.28
C MET A 211 -8.66 -25.29 7.10
N ARG A 212 -8.66 -25.03 8.40
CA ARG A 212 -7.81 -25.76 9.34
C ARG A 212 -8.20 -27.24 9.29
N THR A 213 -7.22 -28.12 9.20
CA THR A 213 -7.42 -29.56 9.26
C THR A 213 -8.19 -29.94 10.53
N GLU A 214 -9.14 -30.87 10.41
CA GLU A 214 -9.86 -31.41 11.56
C GLU A 214 -8.87 -32.04 12.55
N ALA A 215 -9.01 -31.71 13.83
CA ALA A 215 -8.21 -32.33 14.87
C ALA A 215 -8.85 -33.70 15.19
N ASN A 216 -8.11 -34.78 14.95
CA ASN A 216 -8.47 -36.12 15.42
C ASN A 216 -8.48 -36.20 16.95
#